data_AF-A0A7S1AM80-F1
#
_entry.id   AF-A0A7S1AM80-F1
#
_cell.length_a   1.000
_cell.length_b   1.000
_cell.length_c   1.000
_cell.angle_alpha   90.00
_cell.angle_beta   90.00
_cell.angle_gamma   90.00
#
_symmetry.space_group_name_H-M   'P 1'
#
loop_
_entity.id
_entity.type
_entity.pdbx_description
1 polymer ?
#
loop_
_entity_poly.entity_id
_entity_poly.type
_entity_poly.pdbx_seq_one_letter_code
_entity_poly.pdbx_strand_id
1 'polypeptide(L)'
;PIMTALLAWVVIGERWHWNEFLSAGTTILGVTFVAMPGLLTAHAVSTGQGISWRHDLGVLLTLCTSAYTAVMFIFIKLLGTRLKVHFVAVTMFNGMVVSVLSFVASFVFGFFTGEYPFWLSRDDWCLALVVSFLSVASQLCMIWGMQREKSALGSVVGQGVGPNSAFILQIFFLPNEPIAGSTLAGFGIIFVGLVIAVYGKWYRERQEQKILPTTDKTYHQLEG
;
A
#
# COMPACT_ATOMS: atom_id res chain seq x y z
N PRO A 1 -4.17 -1.69 5.72
CA PRO A 1 -5.16 -0.58 5.79
C PRO A 1 -5.76 -0.34 7.18
N ILE A 2 -6.33 -1.35 7.85
CA ILE A 2 -6.98 -1.18 9.18
C ILE A 2 -6.01 -0.65 10.23
N MET A 3 -4.83 -1.27 10.38
CA MET A 3 -3.83 -0.82 11.35
C MET A 3 -3.41 0.64 11.11
N THR A 4 -3.23 1.03 9.84
CA THR A 4 -2.90 2.42 9.48
C THR A 4 -4.03 3.38 9.81
N ALA A 5 -5.29 3.00 9.55
CA ALA A 5 -6.45 3.82 9.89
C ALA A 5 -6.61 3.99 11.40
N LEU A 6 -6.44 2.91 12.17
CA LEU A 6 -6.51 2.94 13.63
C LEU A 6 -5.39 3.81 14.23
N LEU A 7 -4.16 3.64 13.78
CA LEU A 7 -3.04 4.47 14.23
C LEU A 7 -3.21 5.94 13.80
N ALA A 8 -3.76 6.22 12.62
CA ALA A 8 -4.07 7.59 12.19
C ALA A 8 -5.12 8.24 13.09
N TRP A 9 -6.15 7.48 13.48
CA TRP A 9 -7.17 7.95 14.41
C TRP A 9 -6.56 8.26 15.80
N VAL A 10 -5.74 7.36 16.34
CA VAL A 10 -5.13 7.52 17.68
C VAL A 10 -4.08 8.65 17.71
N VAL A 11 -3.17 8.69 16.75
CA VAL A 11 -2.00 9.59 16.79
C VAL A 11 -2.30 10.97 16.22
N ILE A 12 -3.07 11.04 15.13
CA ILE A 12 -3.32 12.27 14.39
C ILE A 12 -4.71 12.85 14.71
N GLY A 13 -5.63 12.02 15.22
CA GLY A 13 -7.00 12.42 15.49
C GLY A 13 -7.87 12.43 14.22
N GLU A 14 -7.48 11.70 13.17
CA GLU A 14 -8.26 11.68 11.93
C GLU A 14 -9.56 10.90 12.09
N ARG A 15 -10.68 11.55 11.75
CA ARG A 15 -11.99 10.88 11.76
C ARG A 15 -12.06 9.86 10.63
N TRP A 16 -12.40 8.62 11.00
CA TRP A 16 -12.61 7.53 10.05
C TRP A 16 -14.00 7.65 9.43
N HIS A 17 -14.07 7.61 8.10
CA HIS A 17 -15.33 7.70 7.38
C HIS A 17 -15.85 6.32 6.98
N TRP A 18 -17.18 6.21 6.86
CA TRP A 18 -17.83 4.95 6.50
C TRP A 18 -17.36 4.37 5.15
N ASN A 19 -17.07 5.24 4.18
CA ASN A 19 -16.56 4.83 2.87
C ASN A 19 -15.16 4.17 2.97
N GLU A 20 -14.32 4.66 3.88
CA GLU A 20 -12.98 4.12 4.12
C GLU A 20 -13.06 2.78 4.89
N PHE A 21 -14.01 2.67 5.82
CA PHE A 21 -14.31 1.42 6.52
C PHE A 21 -14.80 0.33 5.56
N LEU A 22 -15.79 0.65 4.73
CA LEU A 22 -16.33 -0.26 3.72
C LEU A 22 -15.25 -0.72 2.75
N SER A 23 -14.41 0.22 2.28
CA SER A 23 -13.31 -0.10 1.39
C SER A 23 -12.28 -1.03 2.03
N ALA A 24 -11.87 -0.76 3.27
CA ALA A 24 -10.97 -1.66 4.01
C ALA A 24 -11.58 -3.05 4.21
N GLY A 25 -12.89 -3.12 4.50
CA GLY A 25 -13.63 -4.38 4.60
C GLY A 25 -13.65 -5.16 3.28
N THR A 26 -13.93 -4.50 2.16
CA THR A 26 -13.87 -5.11 0.83
C THR A 26 -12.45 -5.54 0.45
N THR A 27 -11.40 -4.82 0.87
CA THR A 27 -10.02 -5.26 0.65
C THR A 27 -9.74 -6.57 1.38
N ILE A 28 -10.14 -6.68 2.65
CA ILE A 28 -9.96 -7.92 3.42
C ILE A 28 -10.72 -9.06 2.78
N LEU A 29 -11.99 -8.84 2.47
CA LEU A 29 -12.85 -9.85 1.85
C LEU A 29 -12.26 -10.30 0.51
N GLY A 30 -11.87 -9.35 -0.35
CA GLY A 30 -11.23 -9.66 -1.62
C GLY A 30 -9.91 -10.45 -1.47
N VAL A 31 -9.05 -10.06 -0.52
CA VAL A 31 -7.81 -10.80 -0.21
C VAL A 31 -8.12 -12.22 0.28
N THR A 32 -9.15 -12.41 1.11
CA THR A 32 -9.58 -13.75 1.54
C THR A 32 -10.00 -14.61 0.36
N PHE A 33 -10.75 -14.06 -0.61
CA PHE A 33 -11.12 -14.78 -1.84
C PHE A 33 -9.91 -15.11 -2.73
N VAL A 34 -8.92 -14.22 -2.80
CA VAL A 34 -7.67 -14.49 -3.53
C VAL A 34 -6.84 -15.57 -2.84
N ALA A 35 -6.71 -15.52 -1.52
CA ALA A 35 -5.86 -16.43 -0.74
C ALA A 35 -6.45 -17.83 -0.55
N MET A 36 -7.78 -17.98 -0.68
CA MET A 36 -8.47 -19.25 -0.53
C MET A 36 -9.20 -19.66 -1.82
N PRO A 37 -8.48 -20.06 -2.88
CA PRO A 37 -9.13 -20.66 -4.04
C PRO A 37 -9.90 -21.93 -3.67
N GLY A 38 -9.44 -22.67 -2.65
CA GLY A 38 -10.02 -23.91 -2.16
C GLY A 38 -11.22 -23.78 -1.20
N LEU A 39 -11.66 -22.58 -0.83
CA LEU A 39 -12.87 -22.44 0.01
C LEU A 39 -14.17 -22.48 -0.83
N LEU A 40 -14.07 -22.21 -2.14
CA LEU A 40 -15.16 -22.34 -3.11
C LEU A 40 -15.17 -23.72 -3.81
N THR A 41 -13.99 -24.29 -4.06
CA THR A 41 -13.86 -25.67 -4.53
C THR A 41 -13.68 -26.57 -3.32
N ALA A 42 -14.74 -27.27 -2.91
CA ALA A 42 -14.84 -28.17 -1.75
C ALA A 42 -13.88 -29.39 -1.75
N HIS A 43 -12.65 -29.25 -2.23
CA HIS A 43 -11.63 -30.30 -2.37
C HIS A 43 -10.36 -30.02 -1.53
N ALA A 44 -10.23 -28.84 -0.91
CA ALA A 44 -9.00 -28.47 -0.21
C ALA A 44 -8.86 -28.96 1.24
N VAL A 45 -9.83 -29.73 1.77
CA VAL A 45 -9.79 -30.23 3.16
C VAL A 45 -9.03 -31.57 3.30
N SER A 46 -8.52 -32.16 2.21
CA SER A 46 -7.93 -33.51 2.25
C SER A 46 -6.50 -33.63 1.72
N THR A 47 -5.66 -32.61 1.92
CA THR A 47 -4.21 -32.79 1.78
C THR A 47 -3.53 -32.33 3.05
N GLY A 48 -3.15 -33.31 3.88
CA GLY A 48 -2.41 -33.15 5.15
C GLY A 48 -1.01 -32.59 4.94
N GLN A 49 -0.92 -31.35 4.49
CA GLN A 49 0.30 -30.57 4.48
C GLN A 49 0.52 -30.07 5.91
N GLY A 50 1.32 -30.84 6.66
CA GLY A 50 1.63 -30.54 8.06
C GLY A 50 2.04 -29.07 8.25
N ILE A 51 1.47 -28.44 9.28
CA ILE A 51 1.77 -27.07 9.70
C ILE A 51 3.29 -26.98 9.93
N SER A 52 4.00 -26.46 8.94
CA SER A 52 5.44 -26.25 9.02
C SER A 52 5.69 -25.01 9.85
N TRP A 53 6.55 -25.06 10.86
CA TRP A 53 6.95 -23.90 11.68
C TRP A 53 7.40 -22.70 10.84
N ARG A 54 7.88 -22.94 9.60
CA ARG A 54 8.25 -21.90 8.62
C ARG A 54 7.04 -21.11 8.14
N HIS A 55 5.88 -21.75 7.98
CA HIS A 55 4.63 -21.08 7.63
C HIS A 55 4.21 -20.13 8.74
N ASP A 56 4.19 -20.59 9.99
CA ASP A 56 3.79 -19.76 11.13
C ASP A 56 4.76 -18.60 11.36
N LEU A 57 6.07 -18.83 11.20
CA LEU A 57 7.09 -17.78 11.24
C LEU A 57 6.90 -16.76 10.11
N GLY A 58 6.57 -17.23 8.90
CA GLY A 58 6.27 -16.37 7.75
C GLY A 58 5.07 -15.46 8.03
N VAL A 59 3.98 -16.02 8.55
CA VAL A 59 2.77 -15.25 8.94
C VAL A 59 3.13 -14.20 10.00
N LEU A 60 3.89 -14.58 11.04
CA LEU A 60 4.30 -13.65 12.08
C LEU A 60 5.13 -12.50 11.52
N LEU A 61 6.11 -12.79 10.65
CA LEU A 61 6.94 -11.77 9.98
C LEU A 61 6.11 -10.85 9.08
N THR A 62 5.13 -11.39 8.35
CA THR A 62 4.19 -10.58 7.54
C THR A 62 3.32 -9.66 8.40
N LEU A 63 2.88 -10.12 9.57
CA LEU A 63 2.14 -9.29 10.53
C LEU A 63 3.02 -8.18 11.12
N CYS A 64 4.25 -8.51 11.52
CA CYS A 64 5.21 -7.54 12.04
C CYS A 64 5.56 -6.47 11.00
N THR A 65 5.83 -6.86 9.75
CA THR A 65 6.11 -5.93 8.65
C THR A 65 4.89 -5.05 8.35
N SER A 66 3.69 -5.61 8.35
CA SER A 66 2.45 -4.83 8.17
C SER A 66 2.25 -3.78 9.26
N ALA A 67 2.52 -4.12 10.52
CA ALA A 67 2.48 -3.18 11.64
C ALA A 67 3.55 -2.08 11.50
N TYR A 68 4.78 -2.47 11.16
CA TYR A 68 5.87 -1.53 10.92
C TYR A 68 5.55 -0.54 9.78
N THR A 69 5.04 -1.03 8.65
CA THR A 69 4.63 -0.17 7.52
C THR A 69 3.51 0.79 7.94
N ALA A 70 2.55 0.34 8.75
CA ALA A 70 1.49 1.21 9.26
C ALA A 70 2.06 2.34 10.14
N VAL A 71 3.00 2.04 11.02
CA VAL A 71 3.68 3.03 11.86
C VAL A 71 4.48 4.02 11.00
N MET A 72 5.25 3.52 10.03
CA MET A 72 6.04 4.34 9.10
C MET A 72 5.17 5.32 8.31
N PHE A 73 4.01 4.87 7.84
CA PHE A 73 3.00 5.72 7.18
C PHE A 73 2.47 6.85 8.08
N ILE A 74 2.27 6.59 9.37
CA ILE A 74 1.86 7.63 10.32
C ILE A 74 2.99 8.63 10.56
N PHE A 75 4.23 8.18 10.72
CA PHE A 75 5.38 9.08 10.91
C PHE A 75 5.61 9.99 9.72
N ILE A 76 5.57 9.46 8.49
CA ILE A 76 5.67 10.28 7.26
C ILE A 76 4.63 11.40 7.27
N LYS A 77 3.41 11.05 7.66
CA LYS A 77 2.31 12.00 7.67
C LYS A 77 2.40 13.00 8.81
N LEU A 78 2.86 12.58 9.98
CA LEU A 78 3.15 13.46 11.12
C LEU A 78 4.23 14.50 10.75
N LEU A 79 5.31 14.07 10.09
CA LEU A 79 6.38 14.93 9.59
C LEU A 79 5.87 15.95 8.57
N GLY A 80 5.01 15.53 7.64
CA GLY A 80 4.42 16.43 6.64
C GLY A 80 3.43 17.44 7.23
N THR A 81 2.57 17.01 8.15
CA THR A 81 1.47 17.85 8.66
C THR A 81 1.86 18.75 9.84
N ARG A 82 2.62 18.22 10.81
CA ARG A 82 2.99 18.96 12.03
C ARG A 82 4.29 19.74 11.85
N LEU A 83 5.30 19.10 11.27
CA LEU A 83 6.64 19.67 11.13
C LEU A 83 6.86 20.36 9.77
N LYS A 84 5.91 20.23 8.83
CA LYS A 84 5.96 20.81 7.47
C LYS A 84 7.27 20.48 6.73
N VAL A 85 7.85 19.32 7.01
CA VAL A 85 9.09 18.88 6.38
C VAL A 85 8.82 18.55 4.92
N HIS A 86 9.65 19.09 4.02
CA HIS A 86 9.53 18.84 2.59
C HIS A 86 9.64 17.33 2.28
N PHE A 87 8.75 16.82 1.42
CA PHE A 87 8.64 15.37 1.11
C PHE A 87 9.95 14.75 0.62
N VAL A 88 10.79 15.52 -0.08
CA VAL A 88 12.11 15.06 -0.56
C VAL A 88 13.04 14.73 0.60
N ALA A 89 13.06 15.57 1.65
CA ALA A 89 13.89 15.32 2.83
C ALA A 89 13.42 14.07 3.57
N VAL A 90 12.10 13.90 3.75
CA VAL A 90 11.52 12.69 4.37
C VAL A 90 11.88 11.45 3.56
N THR A 91 11.82 11.53 2.23
CA THR A 91 12.17 10.41 1.35
C THR A 91 13.66 10.08 1.42
N MET A 92 14.52 11.09 1.46
CA MET A 92 15.97 10.91 1.57
C MET A 92 16.37 10.23 2.88
N PHE A 93 15.85 10.69 4.02
CA PHE A 93 16.10 10.05 5.31
C PHE A 93 15.57 8.63 5.36
N ASN A 94 14.36 8.40 4.86
CA ASN A 94 13.80 7.06 4.77
C ASN A 94 14.67 6.14 3.90
N GLY A 95 15.09 6.62 2.72
CA GLY A 95 15.98 5.89 1.82
C GLY A 95 17.32 5.57 2.46
N MET A 96 17.93 6.49 3.22
CA MET A 96 19.16 6.24 3.97
C MET A 96 18.98 5.13 5.00
N VAL A 97 17.94 5.20 5.83
CA VAL A 97 17.67 4.18 6.86
C VAL A 97 17.44 2.82 6.21
N VAL A 98 16.59 2.76 5.16
CA VAL A 98 16.32 1.52 4.43
C VAL A 98 17.60 0.99 3.78
N SER A 99 18.45 1.83 3.18
CA SER A 99 19.69 1.38 2.55
C SER A 99 20.64 0.72 3.55
N VAL A 100 20.80 1.29 4.75
CA VAL A 100 21.63 0.74 5.81
C VAL A 100 21.05 -0.58 6.32
N LEU A 101 19.74 -0.63 6.57
CA LEU A 101 19.08 -1.86 7.05
C LEU A 101 19.11 -2.97 5.99
N SER A 102 18.88 -2.63 4.72
CA SER A 102 18.95 -3.56 3.59
C SER A 102 20.36 -4.08 3.38
N PHE A 103 21.39 -3.25 3.56
CA PHE A 103 22.77 -3.69 3.51
C PHE A 103 23.05 -4.73 4.60
N VAL A 104 22.74 -4.42 5.86
CA VAL A 104 22.91 -5.36 6.99
C VAL A 104 22.12 -6.64 6.78
N ALA A 105 20.85 -6.53 6.38
CA ALA A 105 20.01 -7.68 6.10
C ALA A 105 20.59 -8.57 5.00
N SER A 106 21.14 -7.99 3.93
CA SER A 106 21.77 -8.74 2.84
C SER A 106 22.97 -9.58 3.31
N PHE A 107 23.77 -9.06 4.24
CA PHE A 107 24.87 -9.83 4.85
C PHE A 107 24.37 -10.96 5.74
N VAL A 108 23.36 -10.69 6.58
CA VAL A 108 22.77 -11.70 7.47
C VAL A 108 22.17 -12.83 6.64
N PHE A 109 21.38 -12.51 5.61
CA PHE A 109 20.81 -13.53 4.72
C PHE A 109 21.89 -14.28 3.94
N GLY A 110 22.89 -13.58 3.39
CA GLY A 110 24.00 -14.23 2.68
C GLY A 110 24.81 -15.17 3.58
N PHE A 111 24.95 -14.86 4.87
CA PHE A 111 25.57 -15.75 5.84
C PHE A 111 24.76 -17.04 6.07
N PHE A 112 23.43 -16.94 6.12
CA PHE A 112 22.56 -18.10 6.32
C PHE A 112 22.37 -18.96 5.06
N THR A 113 22.35 -18.35 3.87
CA THR A 113 22.15 -19.06 2.60
C THR A 113 23.45 -19.53 1.96
N GLY A 114 24.60 -18.97 2.36
CA GLY A 114 25.90 -19.23 1.74
C GLY A 114 26.08 -18.55 0.38
N GLU A 115 25.07 -17.82 -0.09
CA GLU A 115 25.08 -17.08 -1.36
C GLU A 115 25.16 -15.59 -1.08
N TYR A 116 26.27 -14.96 -1.48
CA TYR A 116 26.43 -13.52 -1.35
C TYR A 116 25.87 -12.79 -2.58
N PRO A 117 25.24 -11.62 -2.41
CA PRO A 117 24.55 -10.90 -3.49
C PRO A 117 25.47 -10.28 -4.56
N PHE A 118 26.79 -10.42 -4.44
CA PHE A 118 27.77 -9.77 -5.31
C PHE A 118 28.02 -10.51 -6.64
N TRP A 119 27.44 -11.70 -6.82
CA TRP A 119 27.67 -12.57 -7.99
C TRP A 119 26.57 -12.45 -9.06
N LEU A 120 26.09 -11.23 -9.33
CA LEU A 120 25.02 -10.99 -10.30
C LEU A 120 25.57 -10.87 -11.73
N SER A 121 24.84 -11.41 -12.71
CA SER A 121 25.14 -11.27 -14.13
C SER A 121 24.96 -9.82 -14.60
N ARG A 122 25.52 -9.47 -15.76
CA ARG A 122 25.40 -8.11 -16.34
C ARG A 122 23.94 -7.72 -16.59
N ASP A 123 23.13 -8.68 -17.01
CA ASP A 123 21.70 -8.47 -17.26
C ASP A 123 20.94 -8.24 -15.95
N ASP A 124 21.30 -8.94 -14.88
CA ASP A 124 20.71 -8.76 -13.55
C ASP A 124 21.03 -7.38 -12.97
N TRP A 125 22.25 -6.88 -13.21
CA TRP A 125 22.63 -5.52 -12.83
C TRP A 125 21.81 -4.46 -13.58
N CYS A 126 21.55 -4.66 -14.87
CA CYS A 126 20.70 -3.76 -15.65
C CYS A 126 19.27 -3.74 -15.09
N LEU A 127 18.71 -4.91 -14.81
CA LEU A 127 17.38 -5.06 -14.22
C LEU A 127 17.31 -4.42 -12.83
N ALA A 128 18.32 -4.66 -11.98
CA ALA A 128 18.41 -4.08 -10.65
C ALA A 128 18.44 -2.54 -10.70
N LEU A 129 19.17 -1.94 -11.64
CA LEU A 129 19.18 -0.49 -11.81
C LEU A 129 17.82 0.05 -12.23
N VAL A 130 17.17 -0.56 -13.23
CA VAL A 130 15.84 -0.11 -13.70
C VAL A 130 14.80 -0.21 -12.58
N VAL A 131 14.77 -1.33 -11.86
CA VAL A 131 13.86 -1.53 -10.71
C VAL A 131 14.17 -0.54 -9.60
N SER A 132 15.45 -0.23 -9.35
CA SER A 132 15.85 0.76 -8.34
C SER A 132 15.34 2.15 -8.68
N PHE A 133 15.49 2.60 -9.93
CA PHE A 133 14.95 3.89 -10.38
C PHE A 133 13.43 3.95 -10.26
N LEU A 134 12.72 2.91 -10.69
CA LEU A 134 11.27 2.82 -10.54
C LEU A 134 10.83 2.81 -9.07
N SER A 135 11.57 2.11 -8.21
CA SER A 135 11.30 2.04 -6.78
C SER A 135 11.47 3.40 -6.12
N VAL A 136 12.53 4.15 -6.45
CA VAL A 136 12.73 5.52 -5.95
C VAL A 136 11.61 6.45 -6.41
N ALA A 137 11.25 6.42 -7.69
CA ALA A 137 10.15 7.23 -8.21
C ALA A 137 8.81 6.88 -7.53
N SER A 138 8.51 5.59 -7.38
CA SER A 138 7.31 5.10 -6.69
C SER A 138 7.27 5.57 -5.23
N GLN A 139 8.38 5.47 -4.50
CA GLN A 139 8.48 5.93 -3.12
C GLN A 139 8.31 7.45 -3.00
N LEU A 140 8.90 8.24 -3.90
CA LEU A 140 8.72 9.69 -3.93
C LEU A 140 7.25 10.06 -4.14
N CYS A 141 6.60 9.45 -5.14
CA CYS A 141 5.18 9.66 -5.41
C CYS A 141 4.29 9.22 -4.24
N MET A 142 4.60 8.09 -3.60
CA MET A 142 3.87 7.60 -2.45
C MET A 142 3.99 8.55 -1.25
N ILE A 143 5.20 8.96 -0.88
CA ILE A 143 5.44 9.88 0.25
C ILE A 143 4.76 11.24 -0.02
N TRP A 144 4.91 11.75 -1.24
CA TRP A 144 4.26 13.00 -1.65
C TRP A 144 2.74 12.90 -1.57
N GLY A 145 2.15 11.81 -2.07
CA GLY A 145 0.71 11.54 -1.98
C GLY A 145 0.24 11.44 -0.53
N MET A 146 0.98 10.70 0.31
CA MET A 146 0.64 10.52 1.73
C MET A 146 0.72 11.80 2.56
N GLN A 147 1.55 12.76 2.17
CA GLN A 147 1.61 14.06 2.85
C GLN A 147 0.43 14.97 2.46
N ARG A 148 -0.08 14.84 1.23
CA ARG A 148 -1.22 15.65 0.74
C ARG A 148 -2.57 15.06 1.11
N GLU A 149 -2.64 13.75 1.23
CA GLU A 149 -3.89 13.01 1.41
C GLU A 149 -4.11 12.53 2.86
N LYS A 150 -5.37 12.23 3.18
CA LYS A 150 -5.67 11.53 4.44
C LYS A 150 -5.06 10.13 4.40
N SER A 151 -4.20 9.83 5.37
CA SER A 151 -3.50 8.55 5.59
C SER A 151 -4.40 7.33 5.46
N ALA A 152 -5.63 7.40 5.97
CA ALA A 152 -6.59 6.30 5.83
C ALA A 152 -6.91 6.00 4.36
N LEU A 153 -7.22 7.02 3.57
CA LEU A 153 -7.50 6.88 2.14
C LEU A 153 -6.23 6.53 1.35
N GLY A 154 -5.11 7.18 1.65
CA GLY A 154 -3.82 6.90 1.01
C GLY A 154 -3.37 5.45 1.21
N SER A 155 -3.57 4.88 2.40
CA SER A 155 -3.23 3.48 2.71
C SER A 155 -4.13 2.50 1.94
N VAL A 156 -5.43 2.75 1.89
CA VAL A 156 -6.39 1.91 1.18
C VAL A 156 -6.14 1.94 -0.33
N VAL A 157 -5.94 3.14 -0.90
CA VAL A 157 -5.64 3.28 -2.33
C VAL A 157 -4.29 2.67 -2.67
N GLY A 158 -3.24 2.97 -1.91
CA GLY A 158 -1.90 2.43 -2.16
C GLY A 158 -1.86 0.89 -2.10
N GLN A 159 -2.51 0.30 -1.10
CA GLN A 159 -2.54 -1.16 -0.95
C GLN A 159 -3.54 -1.85 -1.88
N GLY A 160 -4.57 -1.14 -2.36
CA GLY A 160 -5.56 -1.68 -3.29
C GLY A 160 -5.16 -1.58 -4.76
N VAL A 161 -4.49 -0.51 -5.18
CA VAL A 161 -4.11 -0.31 -6.60
C VAL A 161 -3.03 -1.29 -7.04
N GLY A 162 -1.99 -1.50 -6.22
CA GLY A 162 -0.84 -2.35 -6.59
C GLY A 162 -1.22 -3.78 -6.98
N PRO A 163 -1.98 -4.51 -6.16
CA PRO A 163 -2.42 -5.86 -6.50
C PRO A 163 -3.33 -5.91 -7.74
N ASN A 164 -4.22 -4.93 -7.90
CA ASN A 164 -5.12 -4.85 -9.07
C ASN A 164 -4.35 -4.55 -10.36
N SER A 165 -3.37 -3.64 -10.33
CA SER A 165 -2.55 -3.34 -11.50
C SER A 165 -1.67 -4.53 -11.88
N ALA A 166 -1.09 -5.22 -10.89
CA ALA A 166 -0.33 -6.45 -11.11
C ALA A 166 -1.19 -7.54 -11.78
N PHE A 167 -2.44 -7.71 -11.31
CA PHE A 167 -3.37 -8.66 -11.90
C PHE A 167 -3.75 -8.31 -13.35
N ILE A 168 -4.00 -7.03 -13.65
CA ILE A 168 -4.24 -6.57 -15.02
C ILE A 168 -3.04 -6.86 -15.92
N LEU A 169 -1.82 -6.58 -15.45
CA LEU A 169 -0.60 -6.88 -16.20
C LEU A 169 -0.43 -8.38 -16.42
N GLN A 170 -0.75 -9.22 -15.44
CA GLN A 170 -0.72 -10.68 -15.60
C GLN A 170 -1.65 -11.14 -16.73
N ILE A 171 -2.87 -10.59 -16.83
CA ILE A 171 -3.80 -10.93 -17.92
C ILE A 171 -3.22 -10.59 -19.29
N PHE A 172 -2.55 -9.44 -19.42
CA PHE A 172 -2.00 -8.98 -20.70
C PHE A 172 -0.70 -9.70 -21.09
N PHE A 173 0.21 -9.92 -20.14
CA PHE A 173 1.54 -10.45 -20.43
C PHE A 173 1.65 -11.97 -20.26
N LEU A 174 0.77 -12.60 -19.47
CA LEU A 174 0.75 -14.04 -19.21
C LEU A 174 -0.64 -14.64 -19.53
N PRO A 175 -1.15 -14.49 -20.76
CA PRO A 175 -2.50 -14.94 -21.12
C PRO A 175 -2.71 -16.47 -21.03
N ASN A 176 -1.61 -17.23 -20.99
CA ASN A 176 -1.64 -18.69 -20.94
C ASN A 176 -1.69 -19.25 -19.51
N GLU A 177 -1.53 -18.41 -18.48
CA GLU A 177 -1.63 -18.88 -17.10
C GLU A 177 -3.10 -19.03 -16.66
N PRO A 178 -3.49 -20.17 -16.08
CA PRO A 178 -4.86 -20.38 -15.63
C PRO A 178 -5.18 -19.48 -14.44
N ILE A 179 -6.10 -18.54 -14.63
CA ILE A 179 -6.59 -17.65 -13.57
C ILE A 179 -7.76 -18.34 -12.87
N ALA A 180 -7.62 -18.58 -11.56
CA ALA A 180 -8.71 -19.10 -10.76
C ALA A 180 -9.86 -18.08 -10.68
N GLY A 181 -11.10 -18.53 -10.85
CA GLY A 181 -12.29 -17.65 -10.76
C GLY A 181 -12.42 -16.94 -9.40
N SER A 182 -11.92 -17.57 -8.32
CA SER A 182 -11.84 -16.97 -6.99
C SER A 182 -10.91 -15.75 -6.95
N THR A 183 -9.79 -15.81 -7.67
CA THR A 183 -8.82 -14.71 -7.79
C THR A 183 -9.43 -13.55 -8.57
N LEU A 184 -10.13 -13.84 -9.67
CA LEU A 184 -10.85 -12.82 -10.44
C LEU A 184 -11.94 -12.13 -9.60
N ALA A 185 -12.75 -12.92 -8.87
CA ALA A 185 -13.77 -12.39 -7.97
C ALA A 185 -13.14 -11.55 -6.84
N GLY A 186 -12.06 -12.04 -6.23
CA GLY A 186 -11.35 -11.34 -5.17
C GLY A 186 -10.82 -9.98 -5.62
N PHE A 187 -10.11 -9.91 -6.74
CA PHE A 187 -9.64 -8.63 -7.30
C PHE A 187 -10.80 -7.71 -7.70
N GLY A 188 -11.88 -8.26 -8.26
CA GLY A 188 -13.10 -7.49 -8.55
C GLY A 188 -13.68 -6.81 -7.30
N ILE A 189 -13.73 -7.53 -6.17
CA ILE A 189 -14.22 -6.98 -4.89
C ILE A 189 -13.28 -5.88 -4.37
N ILE A 190 -11.96 -6.08 -4.43
CA ILE A 190 -10.99 -5.05 -4.05
C ILE A 190 -11.17 -3.81 -4.91
N PHE A 191 -11.35 -3.98 -6.22
CA PHE A 191 -11.53 -2.88 -7.18
C PHE A 191 -12.81 -2.09 -6.91
N VAL A 192 -13.94 -2.75 -6.69
CA VAL A 192 -15.20 -2.10 -6.29
C VAL A 192 -15.03 -1.32 -4.99
N GLY A 193 -14.36 -1.92 -4.00
CA GLY A 193 -13.98 -1.25 -2.76
C GLY A 193 -13.19 0.02 -2.97
N LEU A 194 -12.23 -0.01 -3.88
CA LEU A 194 -11.41 1.15 -4.24
C LEU A 194 -12.22 2.25 -4.91
N VAL A 195 -13.11 1.89 -5.86
CA VAL A 195 -14.02 2.83 -6.52
C VAL A 195 -14.93 3.51 -5.49
N ILE A 196 -15.48 2.77 -4.53
CA ILE A 196 -16.31 3.32 -3.45
C ILE A 196 -15.53 4.33 -2.60
N ALA A 197 -14.27 4.02 -2.24
CA ALA A 197 -13.44 4.95 -1.46
C ALA A 197 -13.16 6.24 -2.23
N VAL A 198 -12.77 6.13 -3.50
CA VAL A 198 -12.44 7.28 -4.36
C VAL A 198 -13.67 8.12 -4.64
N TYR A 199 -14.78 7.49 -5.01
CA TYR A 199 -16.05 8.18 -5.26
C TYR A 199 -16.59 8.86 -3.99
N GLY A 200 -16.52 8.16 -2.86
CA GLY A 200 -16.89 8.69 -1.56
C GLY A 200 -16.05 9.90 -1.15
N LYS A 201 -14.77 9.94 -1.49
CA LYS A 201 -13.93 11.13 -1.34
C LYS A 201 -14.40 12.26 -2.26
N TRP A 202 -14.51 12.00 -3.55
CA TRP A 202 -14.91 13.00 -4.54
C TRP A 202 -16.25 13.67 -4.20
N TYR A 203 -17.22 12.88 -3.71
CA TYR A 203 -18.51 13.39 -3.29
C TYR A 203 -18.40 14.34 -2.07
N ARG A 204 -17.56 14.03 -1.08
CA ARG A 204 -17.35 14.88 0.11
C ARG A 204 -16.72 16.22 -0.26
N GLU A 205 -15.69 16.21 -1.09
CA GLU A 205 -15.01 17.43 -1.54
C GLU A 205 -15.99 18.37 -2.26
N ARG A 206 -16.91 17.82 -3.07
CA ARG A 206 -17.96 18.62 -3.71
C ARG A 206 -19.00 19.18 -2.75
N GLN A 207 -19.33 18.49 -1.67
CA GLN A 207 -20.27 19.00 -0.67
C GLN A 207 -19.64 20.12 0.16
N GLU A 208 -18.37 19.96 0.55
CA GLU A 208 -17.62 21.02 1.26
C GLU A 208 -17.49 22.30 0.41
N GLN A 209 -17.26 22.16 -0.90
CA GLN A 209 -17.23 23.30 -1.84
C GLN A 209 -18.58 24.02 -2.01
N LYS A 210 -19.71 23.31 -1.88
CA LYS A 210 -21.04 23.94 -1.98
C LYS A 210 -21.41 24.76 -0.74
N ILE A 211 -20.87 24.38 0.43
CA ILE A 211 -21.14 25.05 1.71
C ILE A 211 -20.30 26.32 1.87
N LEU A 212 -19.16 26.41 1.18
CA LEU A 212 -18.31 27.61 1.11
C LEU A 212 -18.44 28.27 -0.28
N PRO A 213 -19.56 28.95 -0.61
CA PRO A 213 -19.64 29.72 -1.83
C PRO A 213 -18.70 30.94 -1.69
N THR A 214 -17.48 30.81 -2.21
CA THR A 214 -16.62 31.91 -2.67
C THR A 214 -16.69 33.20 -1.85
N THR A 215 -16.19 33.20 -0.62
CA THR A 215 -15.78 34.43 0.09
C THR A 215 -14.46 34.97 -0.47
N ASP A 216 -14.30 34.97 -1.80
CA ASP A 216 -13.06 35.36 -2.48
C ASP A 216 -13.31 36.37 -3.60
N LYS A 217 -14.56 36.83 -3.77
CA LYS A 217 -14.88 37.93 -4.69
C LYS A 217 -14.91 39.31 -4.02
N THR A 218 -14.81 39.39 -2.70
CA THR A 218 -14.94 40.68 -1.98
C THR A 218 -13.61 41.42 -1.80
N TYR A 219 -12.46 40.76 -1.94
CA TYR A 219 -11.15 41.43 -1.75
C TYR A 219 -10.66 42.23 -2.96
N HIS A 220 -11.20 41.98 -4.17
CA HIS A 220 -10.84 42.76 -5.37
C HIS A 220 -11.74 43.98 -5.64
N GLN A 221 -12.70 44.30 -4.75
CA GLN A 221 -13.55 45.50 -4.89
C GLN A 221 -13.25 46.62 -3.89
N LEU A 222 -12.26 46.47 -3.01
CA LEU A 222 -11.87 47.51 -2.04
C LEU A 222 -10.51 48.18 -2.34
N GLU A 223 -9.89 47.85 -3.48
CA GLU A 223 -8.64 48.48 -3.96
C GLU A 223 -8.83 49.31 -5.25
N GLY A 224 -10.06 49.74 -5.54
CA GLY A 224 -10.40 50.64 -6.65
C GLY A 224 -10.74 52.04 -6.19
#